data_AF-A0A9P3MRA9-F1
#
_entry.id   AF-A0A9P3MRA9-F1
#
_cell.length_a   1.000
_cell.length_b   1.000
_cell.length_c   1.000
_cell.angle_alpha   90.00
_cell.angle_beta   90.00
_cell.angle_gamma   90.00
#
_symmetry.space_group_name_H-M   'P 1'
#
loop_
_entity.id
_entity.type
_entity.pdbx_description
1 polymer ?
#
loop_
_entity_poly.entity_id
_entity_poly.type
_entity_poly.pdbx_seq_one_letter_code
_entity_poly.pdbx_strand_id
1 'polypeptide(L)'
;MERVIDSMAHAKLNVLHWHMVDSQSFPIETPSFPRLWLGAFTPLERYTTDDMRHIVEYAEERGVMVVPELDSPAHAASWGVGYPLSYPLPTAPSLSMSPTLHV
;
A
#
# COMPACT_ATOMS: atom_id res chain seq x y z
N MET A 1 3.74 -9.55 -11.59
CA MET A 1 4.41 -8.30 -11.99
C MET A 1 5.45 -8.52 -13.08
N GLU A 2 6.30 -9.55 -12.97
CA GLU A 2 7.36 -9.90 -13.95
C GLU A 2 6.95 -9.77 -15.43
N ARG A 3 5.84 -10.40 -15.83
CA ARG A 3 5.35 -10.32 -17.23
C ARG A 3 5.09 -8.91 -17.72
N VAL A 4 4.68 -7.99 -16.83
CA VAL A 4 4.47 -6.57 -17.17
C VAL A 4 5.82 -5.91 -17.41
N ILE A 5 6.79 -6.15 -16.53
CA ILE A 5 8.15 -5.63 -16.63
C ILE A 5 8.84 -6.15 -17.91
N ASP A 6 8.70 -7.43 -18.23
CA ASP A 6 9.22 -8.00 -19.49
C ASP A 6 8.63 -7.27 -20.71
N SER A 7 7.31 -7.05 -20.68
CA SER A 7 6.60 -6.36 -21.76
C SER A 7 7.07 -4.89 -21.89
N MET A 8 7.31 -4.21 -20.78
CA MET A 8 7.88 -2.86 -20.74
C MET A 8 9.28 -2.82 -21.33
N ALA A 9 10.15 -3.77 -20.93
CA ALA A 9 11.50 -3.89 -21.45
C ALA A 9 11.51 -4.11 -22.97
N HIS A 10 10.65 -5.00 -23.47
CA HIS A 10 10.47 -5.22 -24.91
C HIS A 10 9.96 -3.97 -25.64
N ALA A 11 9.12 -3.17 -24.99
CA ALA A 11 8.56 -1.91 -25.51
C ALA A 11 9.48 -0.68 -25.30
N LYS A 12 10.66 -0.84 -24.68
CA LYS A 12 11.56 0.26 -24.27
C LYS A 12 10.92 1.28 -23.32
N LEU A 13 9.95 0.84 -22.51
CA LEU A 13 9.44 1.62 -21.38
C LEU A 13 10.36 1.39 -20.19
N ASN A 14 10.77 2.46 -19.51
CA ASN A 14 11.80 2.43 -18.46
C ASN A 14 11.32 2.89 -17.09
N VAL A 15 10.03 3.21 -16.91
CA VAL A 15 9.46 3.61 -15.62
C VAL A 15 8.17 2.85 -15.36
N LEU A 16 8.15 2.07 -14.28
CA LEU A 16 6.95 1.48 -13.71
C LEU A 16 6.46 2.40 -12.59
N HIS A 17 5.47 3.24 -12.90
CA HIS A 17 4.74 3.96 -11.86
C HIS A 17 3.75 2.97 -11.22
N TRP A 18 4.06 2.54 -10.01
CA TRP A 18 3.31 1.51 -9.32
C TRP A 18 2.36 2.17 -8.32
N HIS A 19 1.10 2.30 -8.72
CA HIS A 19 0.02 2.67 -7.81
C HIS A 19 -0.30 1.49 -6.89
N MET A 20 0.22 1.53 -5.65
CA MET A 20 0.24 0.36 -4.77
C MET A 20 -0.98 0.25 -3.86
N VAL A 21 -1.61 1.39 -3.54
CA VAL A 21 -2.66 1.50 -2.53
C VAL A 21 -3.74 2.48 -2.99
N ASP A 22 -5.00 2.20 -2.67
CA ASP A 22 -6.14 3.12 -2.88
C ASP A 22 -7.18 2.87 -1.76
N SER A 23 -8.29 3.59 -1.77
CA SER A 23 -9.46 3.49 -0.89
C SER A 23 -9.95 2.07 -0.68
N GLN A 24 -9.84 1.21 -1.70
CA GLN A 24 -10.41 -0.13 -1.70
C GLN A 24 -9.48 -1.16 -1.06
N SER A 25 -8.16 -0.97 -1.13
CA SER A 25 -7.19 -1.94 -0.62
C SER A 25 -5.83 -1.34 -0.26
N PHE A 26 -5.25 -1.84 0.84
CA PHE A 26 -3.86 -1.60 1.24
C PHE A 26 -3.09 -2.93 1.26
N PRO A 27 -2.57 -3.42 0.13
CA PRO A 27 -2.00 -4.77 0.04
C PRO A 27 -0.52 -4.87 0.43
N ILE A 28 0.18 -3.77 0.68
CA ILE A 28 1.63 -3.80 0.90
C ILE A 28 1.99 -3.94 2.38
N GLU A 29 3.01 -4.74 2.68
CA GLU A 29 3.58 -4.77 4.03
C GLU A 29 4.41 -3.51 4.30
N THR A 30 4.22 -2.93 5.49
CA THR A 30 5.00 -1.77 5.93
C THR A 30 5.53 -2.08 7.33
N PRO A 31 6.80 -2.50 7.49
CA PRO A 31 7.34 -2.92 8.78
C PRO A 31 7.16 -1.88 9.90
N SER A 32 7.31 -0.59 9.58
CA SER A 32 7.10 0.51 10.52
C SER A 32 5.64 0.74 10.92
N PHE A 33 4.69 0.28 10.09
CA PHE A 33 3.24 0.41 10.30
C PHE A 33 2.53 -0.93 10.03
N PRO A 34 2.76 -1.95 10.88
CA PRO A 34 2.42 -3.34 10.57
C PRO A 34 0.91 -3.62 10.51
N ARG A 35 0.04 -2.68 10.91
CA ARG A 35 -1.43 -2.84 10.80
C ARG A 35 -2.00 -2.31 9.49
N LEU A 36 -1.24 -1.59 8.65
CA LEU A 36 -1.79 -0.99 7.42
C LEU A 36 -2.33 -2.06 6.46
N TRP A 37 -1.65 -3.21 6.35
CA TRP A 37 -2.09 -4.30 5.48
C TRP A 37 -3.42 -4.94 5.90
N LEU A 38 -3.96 -4.64 7.09
CA LEU A 38 -5.32 -5.04 7.47
C LEU A 38 -6.38 -4.46 6.51
N GLY A 39 -6.04 -3.41 5.75
CA GLY A 39 -6.85 -2.88 4.67
C GLY A 39 -6.77 -3.66 3.36
N ALA A 40 -6.03 -4.77 3.26
CA ALA A 40 -6.02 -5.64 2.08
C ALA A 40 -7.35 -6.38 1.91
N PHE A 41 -7.69 -6.77 0.68
CA PHE A 41 -8.90 -7.55 0.40
C PHE A 41 -8.93 -8.89 1.15
N THR A 42 -7.80 -9.60 1.15
CA THR A 42 -7.63 -10.84 1.90
C THR A 42 -6.20 -10.97 2.43
N PRO A 43 -5.95 -11.84 3.42
CA PRO A 43 -4.59 -12.14 3.86
C PRO A 43 -3.69 -12.77 2.78
N LEU A 44 -4.21 -13.20 1.62
CA LEU A 44 -3.38 -13.76 0.54
C LEU A 44 -3.05 -12.73 -0.54
N GLU A 45 -3.85 -11.67 -0.65
CA GLU A 45 -3.67 -10.61 -1.64
C GLU A 45 -2.79 -9.50 -1.07
N ARG A 46 -1.53 -9.86 -0.77
CA ARG A 46 -0.54 -8.96 -0.18
C ARG A 46 0.78 -9.02 -0.92
N TYR A 47 1.50 -7.90 -0.91
CA TYR A 47 2.91 -7.82 -1.27
C TYR A 47 3.74 -7.76 0.00
N THR A 48 4.48 -8.83 0.27
CA THR A 48 5.44 -8.84 1.37
C THR A 48 6.63 -7.94 1.07
N THR A 49 7.44 -7.67 2.09
CA THR A 49 8.70 -6.94 1.88
C THR A 49 9.63 -7.65 0.90
N ASP A 50 9.63 -8.99 0.90
CA ASP A 50 10.44 -9.80 -0.01
C ASP A 50 9.87 -9.78 -1.44
N ASP A 51 8.54 -9.81 -1.61
CA ASP A 51 7.91 -9.67 -2.92
C ASP A 51 8.26 -8.32 -3.57
N MET A 52 8.19 -7.24 -2.80
CA MET A 52 8.53 -5.90 -3.30
C MET A 52 10.02 -5.79 -3.63
N ARG A 53 10.91 -6.37 -2.82
CA ARG A 53 12.34 -6.42 -3.12
C ARG A 53 12.61 -7.16 -4.42
N HIS A 54 12.02 -8.35 -4.58
CA HIS A 54 12.13 -9.15 -5.79
C HIS A 54 11.66 -8.38 -7.04
N ILE A 55 10.55 -7.66 -6.95
CA ILE A 55 10.04 -6.84 -8.06
C ILE A 55 11.00 -5.72 -8.45
N VAL A 56 11.61 -5.05 -7.46
CA VAL A 56 12.60 -3.99 -7.71
C VAL A 56 13.85 -4.55 -8.38
N GLU A 57 14.41 -5.65 -7.87
CA GLU A 57 15.58 -6.32 -8.43
C GLU A 57 15.31 -6.81 -9.87
N TYR A 58 14.15 -7.45 -10.09
CA TYR A 58 13.74 -7.94 -11.40
C TYR A 58 13.56 -6.81 -12.44
N ALA A 59 13.05 -5.66 -11.99
CA ALA A 59 12.88 -4.47 -12.82
C ALA A 59 14.24 -3.82 -13.17
N GLU A 60 15.15 -3.75 -12.20
CA GLU A 60 16.50 -3.22 -12.37
C GLU A 60 17.29 -3.99 -13.45
N GLU A 61 17.25 -5.32 -13.41
CA GLU A 61 17.88 -6.18 -14.43
C GLU A 61 17.41 -5.91 -15.86
N ARG A 62 16.23 -5.30 -16.01
CA ARG A 62 15.59 -4.98 -17.29
C ARG A 62 15.64 -3.48 -17.63
N GLY A 63 16.33 -2.68 -16.82
CA GLY A 63 16.43 -1.24 -17.02
C GLY A 63 15.11 -0.49 -16.80
N VAL A 64 14.23 -1.04 -15.94
CA VAL A 64 12.95 -0.43 -15.57
C VAL A 64 13.04 0.12 -14.14
N MET A 65 12.92 1.44 -13.98
CA MET A 65 12.85 2.09 -12.67
C MET A 65 11.46 1.90 -12.06
N VAL A 66 11.39 1.46 -10.81
CA VAL A 66 10.14 1.36 -10.05
C VAL A 66 9.92 2.63 -9.24
N VAL A 67 8.81 3.31 -9.48
CA VAL A 67 8.37 4.48 -8.70
C VAL A 67 7.10 4.09 -7.95
N PRO A 68 7.16 3.83 -6.64
CA PRO A 68 5.97 3.51 -5.87
C PRO A 68 5.14 4.77 -5.62
N GLU A 69 3.82 4.62 -5.62
CA GLU A 69 2.87 5.67 -5.28
C GLU A 69 2.03 5.25 -4.07
N LEU A 70 1.99 6.14 -3.10
CA LEU A 70 1.07 6.11 -1.96
C LEU A 70 0.28 7.41 -1.97
N ASP A 71 -0.92 7.39 -2.56
CA ASP A 71 -1.76 8.57 -2.72
C ASP A 71 -2.41 9.01 -1.40
N SER A 72 -2.36 10.32 -1.12
CA SER A 72 -2.82 10.95 0.11
C SER A 72 -3.07 12.45 -0.13
N PRO A 73 -4.10 13.08 0.49
CA PRO A 73 -5.02 12.55 1.50
C PRO A 73 -6.27 11.86 0.95
N ALA A 74 -6.56 12.02 -0.35
CA ALA A 74 -7.59 11.25 -1.03
C ALA A 74 -7.10 9.81 -1.24
N HIS A 75 -7.98 8.92 -1.75
CA HIS A 75 -7.61 7.53 -2.06
C HIS A 75 -7.05 6.72 -0.87
N ALA A 76 -7.40 7.10 0.37
CA ALA A 76 -6.76 6.56 1.58
C ALA A 76 -7.70 5.82 2.54
N ALA A 77 -8.94 5.49 2.13
CA ALA A 77 -9.91 4.85 3.03
C ALA A 77 -9.42 3.51 3.60
N SER A 78 -8.72 2.68 2.82
CA SER A 78 -8.17 1.38 3.26
C SER A 78 -7.12 1.52 4.38
N TRP A 79 -6.45 2.66 4.47
CA TRP A 79 -5.41 2.93 5.47
C TRP A 79 -6.02 3.03 6.87
N GLY A 80 -7.24 3.59 6.93
CA GLY A 80 -8.02 3.74 8.16
C GLY A 80 -8.49 2.42 8.77
N VAL A 81 -8.46 1.31 8.04
CA VAL A 81 -8.80 -0.03 8.59
C VAL A 81 -7.76 -0.44 9.64
N GLY A 82 -6.47 -0.25 9.34
CA GLY A 82 -5.37 -0.54 10.26
C GLY A 82 -5.13 0.54 11.31
N TYR A 83 -5.36 1.80 10.93
CA TYR A 83 -5.13 2.98 11.79
C TYR A 83 -6.29 3.98 11.68
N PRO A 84 -7.41 3.78 12.39
CA PRO A 84 -8.61 4.62 12.25
C PRO A 84 -8.41 6.12 12.54
N LEU A 85 -7.37 6.48 13.30
CA LEU A 85 -7.04 7.88 13.59
C LEU A 85 -6.39 8.61 12.41
N SER A 86 -5.79 7.90 11.45
CA SER A 86 -5.14 8.55 10.30
C SER A 86 -6.13 8.94 9.20
N TYR A 87 -7.28 8.26 9.12
CA TYR A 87 -8.37 8.62 8.23
C TYR A 87 -9.71 8.23 8.88
N PRO A 88 -10.52 9.21 9.36
CA PRO A 88 -11.79 8.90 9.98
C PRO A 88 -12.75 8.33 8.92
N LEU A 89 -13.02 7.02 9.02
CA LEU A 89 -14.01 6.36 8.16
C LEU A 89 -15.41 6.89 8.47
N PRO A 90 -16.28 7.12 7.46
CA PRO A 90 -17.66 7.58 7.69
C PRO A 90 -18.49 6.66 8.60
N THR A 91 -18.11 5.38 8.67
CA THR A 91 -18.78 4.34 9.46
C THR A 91 -18.00 3.92 10.69
N ALA A 92 -16.86 4.56 11.00
CA ALA A 92 -16.18 4.28 12.26
C ALA A 92 -17.16 4.65 13.39
N PRO A 93 -17.53 3.70 14.28
CA PRO A 93 -18.38 4.04 15.42
C PRO A 93 -17.68 5.18 16.14
N SER A 94 -18.38 6.30 16.35
CA SER A 94 -17.85 7.45 17.06
C SER A 94 -17.18 6.93 18.31
N LEU A 95 -15.85 7.02 18.38
CA LEU A 95 -15.14 6.76 19.61
C LEU A 95 -15.66 7.84 20.57
N SER A 96 -16.61 7.45 21.39
CA SER A 96 -16.98 8.18 22.59
C SER A 96 -15.69 8.33 23.36
N MET A 97 -15.06 9.49 23.24
CA MET A 97 -13.96 9.88 24.10
C MET A 97 -14.57 9.96 25.50
N SER A 98 -14.46 8.88 26.27
CA SER A 98 -14.77 8.92 27.69
C SER A 98 -13.77 9.90 28.32
N PRO A 99 -14.23 11.01 28.93
CA PRO A 99 -13.33 11.97 29.53
C PRO A 99 -12.93 11.39 30.89
N THR A 100 -11.83 10.63 30.93
CA THR A 100 -11.18 10.33 32.20
C THR A 100 -9.75 10.83 32.12
N LEU A 101 -9.63 12.15 32.32
CA LEU A 101 -8.41 12.79 32.75
C LEU A 101 -8.27 12.46 34.24
N HIS A 102 -7.46 11.47 34.59
CA HIS A 102 -6.97 11.36 35.96
C HIS A 102 -5.70 12.20 36.09
N VAL A 103 -5.84 13.22 36.94
CA VAL A 103 -4.79 14.03 37.56
C VAL A 103 -3.76 13.14 38.25
#